data_AF-A0A661B1D1-F1
#
_entry.id   AF-A0A661B1D1-F1
#
_cell.length_a   1.000
_cell.length_b   1.000
_cell.length_c   1.000
_cell.angle_alpha   90.00
_cell.angle_beta   90.00
_cell.angle_gamma   90.00
#
_symmetry.space_group_name_H-M   'P 1'
#
loop_
_entity.id
_entity.type
_entity.pdbx_description
1 polymer ?
#
loop_
_entity_poly.entity_id
_entity_poly.type
_entity_poly.pdbx_seq_one_letter_code
_entity_poly.pdbx_strand_id
1 'polypeptide(L)'
;TMNCDKIKPLLVGYLDGELDDEQIRRVEEHIAVCKECSAELDEMKRVRKILRKMSEPTMPDAFWQQYWNGIYNRLERQIGWIIFSVGMIVLLSFAAYYLIEDFFLDPKISLLLKFGIGAVILGAIILLVSVFREKMFALKHERYREVDR
;
A
#
# COMPACT_ATOMS: atom_id res chain seq x y z
N THR A 1 -36.47 20.32 40.06
CA THR A 1 -35.97 18.95 40.32
C THR A 1 -36.48 18.03 39.22
N MET A 2 -35.70 17.00 38.84
CA MET A 2 -36.08 15.89 37.95
C MET A 2 -36.10 16.14 36.42
N ASN A 3 -34.93 16.36 35.82
CA ASN A 3 -34.71 15.95 34.42
C ASN A 3 -33.43 15.12 34.25
N CYS A 4 -32.85 14.64 35.36
CA CYS A 4 -31.62 13.86 35.36
C CYS A 4 -31.78 12.59 34.51
N ASP A 5 -32.94 11.93 34.55
CA ASP A 5 -33.21 10.72 33.76
C ASP A 5 -33.12 10.95 32.25
N LYS A 6 -33.37 12.18 31.78
CA LYS A 6 -33.23 12.55 30.37
C LYS A 6 -31.82 13.01 30.02
N ILE A 7 -31.08 13.54 30.98
CA ILE A 7 -29.73 14.10 30.76
C ILE A 7 -28.65 13.03 30.91
N LYS A 8 -28.78 12.08 31.85
CA LYS A 8 -27.81 11.00 32.07
C LYS A 8 -27.46 10.22 30.79
N PRO A 9 -28.43 9.81 29.93
CA PRO A 9 -28.10 9.14 28.68
C PRO A 9 -27.32 10.02 27.68
N LEU A 10 -27.46 11.35 27.77
CA LEU A 10 -26.79 12.29 26.88
C LEU A 10 -25.35 12.60 27.32
N LEU A 11 -24.95 12.30 28.57
CA LEU A 11 -23.61 12.61 29.08
C LEU A 11 -22.49 11.91 28.30
N VAL A 12 -22.73 10.68 27.83
CA VAL A 12 -21.77 9.92 26.99
C VAL A 12 -21.59 10.63 25.64
N GLY A 13 -22.70 10.91 24.94
CA GLY A 13 -22.65 11.61 23.65
C GLY A 13 -22.04 13.02 23.78
N TYR A 14 -22.27 13.70 24.90
CA TYR A 14 -21.64 14.99 25.20
C TYR A 14 -20.12 14.86 25.36
N LEU A 15 -19.65 13.79 26.00
CA LEU A 15 -18.21 13.51 26.17
C LEU A 15 -17.51 13.18 24.84
N ASP A 16 -18.22 12.48 23.95
CA ASP A 16 -17.70 12.04 22.65
C ASP A 16 -17.93 13.05 21.51
N GLY A 17 -18.76 14.08 21.74
CA GLY A 17 -19.05 15.15 20.78
C GLY A 17 -20.09 14.76 19.72
N GLU A 18 -20.97 13.82 20.03
CA GLU A 18 -21.97 13.25 19.11
C GLU A 18 -23.37 13.89 19.24
N LEU A 19 -23.54 14.87 20.13
CA LEU A 19 -24.80 15.56 20.34
C LEU A 19 -25.00 16.73 19.39
N ASP A 20 -26.26 17.03 19.06
CA ASP A 20 -26.65 18.26 18.37
C ASP A 20 -26.59 19.50 19.29
N ASP A 21 -26.64 20.70 18.69
CA ASP A 21 -26.55 21.97 19.43
C ASP A 21 -27.64 22.15 20.48
N GLU A 22 -28.84 21.61 20.27
CA GLU A 22 -29.96 21.70 21.22
C GLU A 22 -29.74 20.77 22.42
N GLN A 23 -29.25 19.56 22.17
CA GLN A 23 -28.86 18.59 23.19
C GLN A 23 -27.68 19.09 24.02
N ILE A 24 -26.67 19.68 23.40
CA ILE A 24 -25.51 20.29 24.08
C ILE A 24 -25.99 21.35 25.08
N ARG A 25 -26.80 22.31 24.63
CA ARG A 25 -27.34 23.36 25.51
C ARG A 25 -28.13 22.79 26.69
N ARG A 26 -28.98 21.78 26.45
CA ARG A 26 -29.75 21.11 27.51
C ARG A 26 -28.86 20.44 28.55
N VAL A 27 -27.76 19.81 28.12
CA VAL A 27 -26.78 19.20 29.02
C VAL A 27 -26.06 20.28 29.82
N GLU A 28 -25.56 21.33 29.18
CA GLU A 28 -24.84 22.45 29.83
C GLU A 28 -25.69 23.19 30.87
N GLU A 29 -26.93 23.53 30.51
CA GLU A 29 -27.88 24.16 31.44
C GLU A 29 -28.16 23.26 32.66
N HIS A 30 -28.25 21.95 32.45
CA HIS A 30 -28.54 21.01 33.52
C HIS A 30 -27.36 20.82 34.47
N ILE A 31 -26.15 20.60 33.96
CA ILE A 31 -24.96 20.38 34.80
C ILE A 31 -24.57 21.64 35.58
N ALA A 32 -24.94 22.84 35.10
CA ALA A 32 -24.74 24.09 35.83
C ALA A 32 -25.55 24.15 37.15
N VAL A 33 -26.67 23.42 37.23
CA VAL A 33 -27.59 23.45 38.38
C VAL A 33 -27.57 22.14 39.16
N CYS A 34 -27.32 21.01 38.50
CA CYS A 34 -27.36 19.67 39.08
C CYS A 34 -25.96 19.15 39.44
N LYS A 35 -25.63 19.14 40.74
CA LYS A 35 -24.34 18.62 41.23
C LYS A 35 -24.13 17.12 40.96
N GLU A 36 -25.21 16.33 40.91
CA GLU A 36 -25.12 14.88 40.67
C GLU A 36 -24.65 14.59 39.24
N CYS A 37 -25.32 15.14 38.24
CA CYS A 37 -24.94 14.97 36.83
C CYS A 37 -23.58 15.60 36.50
N SER A 38 -23.22 16.71 37.16
CA SER A 38 -21.87 17.28 37.05
C SER A 38 -20.81 16.33 37.60
N ALA A 39 -21.06 15.68 38.75
CA ALA A 39 -20.12 14.75 39.35
C ALA A 39 -19.94 13.48 38.49
N GLU A 40 -21.03 12.97 37.92
CA GLU A 40 -21.03 11.81 37.02
C GLU A 40 -20.22 12.10 35.75
N LEU A 41 -20.43 13.26 35.12
CA LEU A 41 -19.65 13.69 33.95
C LEU A 41 -18.15 13.82 34.27
N ASP A 42 -17.81 14.34 35.45
CA ASP A 42 -16.41 14.47 35.89
C ASP A 42 -15.76 13.12 36.17
N GLU A 43 -16.50 12.14 36.69
CA GLU A 43 -16.03 10.76 36.86
C GLU A 43 -15.72 10.11 35.51
N MET A 44 -16.62 10.25 34.53
CA MET A 44 -16.41 9.76 33.17
C MET A 44 -15.17 10.40 32.51
N LYS A 45 -14.98 11.72 32.68
CA LYS A 45 -13.77 12.42 32.21
C LYS A 45 -12.49 11.88 32.86
N ARG A 46 -12.52 11.54 34.16
CA ARG A 46 -11.37 10.95 34.86
C ARG A 46 -11.03 9.56 34.30
N VAL A 47 -12.02 8.69 34.12
CA VAL A 47 -11.81 7.36 33.54
C VAL A 47 -11.21 7.46 32.14
N ARG A 48 -11.77 8.31 31.27
CA ARG A 48 -11.23 8.55 29.92
C ARG A 48 -9.78 9.02 29.94
N LYS A 49 -9.42 9.92 30.87
CA LYS A 49 -8.05 10.42 31.03
C LYS A 49 -7.08 9.30 31.44
N ILE A 50 -7.51 8.39 32.30
CA ILE A 50 -6.70 7.23 32.73
C ILE A 50 -6.51 6.25 31.58
N LEU A 51 -7.59 5.92 30.86
CA LEU A 51 -7.55 5.05 29.69
C LEU A 51 -6.61 5.62 28.61
N ARG A 52 -6.69 6.92 28.32
CA ARG A 52 -5.83 7.58 27.33
C ARG A 52 -4.34 7.54 27.69
N LYS A 53 -4.01 7.54 28.98
CA LYS A 53 -2.62 7.38 29.44
C LYS A 53 -2.09 5.95 29.29
N MET A 54 -2.97 4.96 29.30
CA MET A 54 -2.61 3.55 29.04
C MET A 54 -2.60 3.23 27.54
N SER A 55 -3.46 3.89 26.77
CA SER A 55 -3.65 3.69 25.34
C SER A 55 -2.85 4.67 24.50
N GLU A 56 -1.64 5.04 24.91
CA GLU A 56 -0.67 5.66 24.01
C GLU A 56 0.20 4.54 23.44
N PRO A 57 -0.26 3.77 22.43
CA PRO A 57 0.67 2.98 21.66
C PRO A 57 1.52 4.01 20.91
N THR A 58 2.69 4.31 21.45
CA THR A 58 3.79 4.82 20.63
C THR A 58 4.08 3.72 19.62
N MET A 59 3.35 3.73 18.50
CA MET A 59 3.58 2.83 17.39
C MET A 59 5.01 3.16 16.93
N PRO A 60 6.00 2.28 17.16
CA PRO A 60 7.39 2.66 16.96
C PRO A 60 7.60 3.00 15.50
N ASP A 61 8.34 4.06 15.18
CA ASP A 61 8.69 4.41 13.79
C ASP A 61 9.30 3.22 13.02
N ALA A 62 9.93 2.29 13.75
CA ALA A 62 10.42 1.02 13.24
C ALA A 62 9.34 0.14 12.57
N PHE A 63 8.09 0.17 13.05
CA PHE A 63 6.97 -0.56 12.46
C PHE A 63 6.59 0.01 11.09
N TRP A 64 6.56 1.34 10.98
CA TRP A 64 6.32 2.03 9.71
C TRP A 64 7.45 1.77 8.72
N GLN A 65 8.71 1.81 9.16
CA GLN A 65 9.85 1.50 8.29
C GLN A 65 9.80 0.06 7.75
N GLN A 66 9.44 -0.92 8.58
CA GLN A 66 9.38 -2.32 8.16
C GLN A 66 8.21 -2.60 7.20
N TYR A 67 7.07 -1.93 7.41
CA TYR A 67 5.91 -1.99 6.50
C TYR A 67 6.23 -1.38 5.13
N TRP A 68 6.78 -0.17 5.10
CA TRP A 68 7.11 0.54 3.86
C TRP A 68 8.22 -0.16 3.06
N ASN A 69 9.27 -0.66 3.73
CA ASN A 69 10.37 -1.38 3.07
C ASN A 69 9.92 -2.71 2.45
N GLY A 70 8.89 -3.36 3.01
CA GLY A 70 8.33 -4.60 2.47
C GLY A 70 7.51 -4.38 1.20
N ILE A 71 6.85 -3.24 1.08
CA ILE A 71 5.91 -2.92 -0.01
C ILE A 71 6.64 -2.24 -1.17
N TYR A 72 7.45 -1.21 -0.92
CA TYR A 72 8.16 -0.47 -1.97
C TYR A 72 9.13 -1.35 -2.76
N ASN A 73 9.98 -2.13 -2.09
CA ASN A 73 10.98 -2.97 -2.77
C ASN A 73 10.36 -4.12 -3.59
N ARG A 74 9.13 -4.54 -3.29
CA ARG A 74 8.44 -5.57 -4.08
C ARG A 74 7.78 -4.98 -5.32
N LEU A 75 7.16 -3.81 -5.17
CA LEU A 75 6.46 -3.12 -6.25
C LEU A 75 7.42 -2.59 -7.31
N GLU A 76 8.48 -1.88 -6.92
CA GLU A 76 9.45 -1.31 -7.87
C GLU A 76 10.05 -2.39 -8.77
N ARG A 77 10.40 -3.52 -8.16
CA ARG A 77 11.03 -4.63 -8.85
C ARG A 77 10.08 -5.38 -9.78
N GLN A 78 8.80 -5.53 -9.45
CA GLN A 78 7.81 -6.18 -10.34
C GLN A 78 7.32 -5.25 -11.46
N ILE A 79 7.09 -3.97 -11.14
CA ILE A 79 6.62 -2.99 -12.11
C ILE A 79 7.71 -2.71 -13.15
N GLY A 80 8.98 -2.66 -12.76
CA GLY A 80 10.10 -2.52 -13.69
C GLY A 80 10.15 -3.63 -14.75
N TRP A 81 9.82 -4.88 -14.38
CA TRP A 81 9.75 -6.00 -15.32
C TRP A 81 8.59 -5.90 -16.31
N ILE A 82 7.45 -5.40 -15.87
CA ILE A 82 6.29 -5.19 -16.73
C ILE A 82 6.63 -4.12 -17.77
N ILE A 83 7.19 -2.99 -17.33
CA ILE A 83 7.57 -1.88 -18.22
C ILE A 83 8.68 -2.32 -19.20
N PHE A 84 9.71 -3.03 -18.72
CA PHE A 84 10.80 -3.51 -19.57
C PHE A 84 10.32 -4.53 -20.61
N SER A 85 9.47 -5.48 -20.22
CA SER A 85 8.94 -6.49 -21.16
C SER A 85 8.03 -5.86 -22.21
N VAL A 86 7.17 -4.92 -21.83
CA VAL A 86 6.32 -4.15 -22.77
C VAL A 86 7.19 -3.33 -23.73
N GLY A 87 8.20 -2.62 -23.22
CA GLY A 87 9.14 -1.86 -24.06
C GLY A 87 9.91 -2.75 -25.05
N MET A 88 10.39 -3.90 -24.59
CA MET A 88 11.06 -4.89 -25.43
C MET A 88 10.13 -5.42 -26.53
N ILE A 89 8.88 -5.75 -26.20
CA ILE A 89 7.89 -6.22 -27.18
C ILE A 89 7.69 -5.16 -28.28
N VAL A 90 7.48 -3.90 -27.91
CA VAL A 90 7.29 -2.81 -28.88
C VAL A 90 8.52 -2.65 -29.78
N LEU A 91 9.73 -2.65 -29.20
CA LEU A 91 10.97 -2.55 -29.97
C LEU A 91 11.16 -3.72 -30.92
N LEU A 92 10.88 -4.94 -30.47
CA LEU A 92 10.97 -6.14 -31.31
C LEU A 92 9.92 -6.14 -32.42
N SER A 93 8.69 -5.71 -32.14
CA SER A 93 7.65 -5.57 -33.15
C SER A 93 8.03 -4.52 -34.21
N PHE A 94 8.59 -3.39 -33.79
CA PHE A 94 9.07 -2.35 -34.70
C PHE A 94 10.27 -2.84 -35.53
N ALA A 95 11.27 -3.47 -34.90
CA ALA A 95 12.40 -4.06 -35.60
C ALA A 95 11.97 -5.16 -36.59
N ALA A 96 11.00 -5.98 -36.21
CA ALA A 96 10.43 -7.00 -37.09
C ALA A 96 9.72 -6.39 -38.30
N TYR A 97 8.99 -5.28 -38.13
CA TYR A 97 8.36 -4.57 -39.24
C TYR A 97 9.38 -4.13 -40.30
N TYR A 98 10.46 -3.46 -39.89
CA TYR A 98 11.52 -3.04 -40.83
C TYR A 98 12.26 -4.24 -41.44
N LEU A 99 12.53 -5.30 -40.67
CA LEU A 99 13.13 -6.51 -41.20
C LEU A 99 12.22 -7.19 -42.24
N ILE A 100 10.90 -7.18 -42.06
CA ILE A 100 9.98 -7.78 -43.03
C ILE A 100 9.96 -6.95 -44.33
N GLU A 101 9.89 -5.62 -44.21
CA GLU A 101 9.81 -4.72 -45.35
C GLU A 101 11.11 -4.71 -46.19
N ASP A 102 12.27 -4.51 -45.57
CA ASP A 102 13.55 -4.39 -46.28
C ASP A 102 14.19 -5.74 -46.62
N PHE A 103 14.00 -6.78 -45.79
CA PHE A 103 14.76 -8.02 -45.90
C PHE A 103 13.95 -9.18 -46.48
N PHE A 104 12.65 -9.27 -46.20
CA PHE A 104 11.82 -10.38 -46.69
C PHE A 104 11.31 -10.16 -48.12
N LEU A 105 11.01 -8.92 -48.50
CA LEU A 105 10.49 -8.58 -49.83
C LEU A 105 11.57 -8.47 -50.93
N ASP A 106 12.85 -8.31 -50.55
CA ASP A 106 13.94 -8.29 -51.54
C ASP A 106 14.26 -9.72 -52.04
N PRO A 107 14.04 -10.05 -53.33
CA PRO A 107 14.26 -11.38 -53.89
C PRO A 107 15.74 -11.77 -53.96
N LYS A 108 16.67 -10.82 -53.77
CA LYS A 108 18.12 -11.05 -53.92
C LYS A 108 18.77 -11.72 -52.70
N ILE A 109 18.07 -11.77 -51.56
CA ILE A 109 18.63 -12.25 -50.30
C ILE A 109 18.37 -13.76 -50.13
N SER A 110 19.44 -14.51 -49.87
CA SER A 110 19.42 -15.96 -49.57
C SER A 110 18.48 -16.31 -48.41
N LEU A 111 17.65 -17.36 -48.59
CA LEU A 111 16.77 -17.90 -47.55
C LEU A 111 17.52 -18.30 -46.27
N LEU A 112 18.75 -18.78 -46.40
CA LEU A 112 19.56 -19.23 -45.26
C LEU A 112 19.91 -18.07 -44.31
N LEU A 113 20.13 -16.88 -44.87
CA LEU A 113 20.43 -15.66 -44.11
C LEU A 113 19.18 -15.15 -43.37
N LYS A 114 17.99 -15.28 -43.98
CA LYS A 114 16.70 -14.91 -43.36
C LYS A 114 16.44 -15.72 -42.09
N PHE A 115 16.59 -17.05 -42.16
CA PHE A 115 16.41 -17.91 -41.00
C PHE A 115 17.50 -17.75 -39.95
N GLY A 116 18.76 -17.50 -40.37
CA GLY A 116 19.88 -17.27 -39.46
C GLY A 116 19.67 -16.05 -38.55
N ILE A 117 19.28 -14.91 -39.12
CA ILE A 117 19.04 -13.68 -38.35
C ILE A 117 17.86 -13.83 -37.40
N GLY A 118 16.76 -14.45 -37.86
CA GLY A 118 15.60 -14.72 -37.01
C GLY A 118 15.93 -15.59 -35.80
N ALA A 119 16.73 -16.65 -35.99
CA ALA A 119 17.17 -17.52 -34.91
C ALA A 119 18.07 -16.80 -33.89
N VAL A 120 18.96 -15.91 -34.35
CA VAL A 120 19.84 -15.12 -33.46
C VAL A 120 19.04 -14.14 -32.62
N ILE A 121 18.09 -13.42 -33.21
CA ILE A 121 17.22 -12.48 -32.49
C ILE A 121 16.39 -13.23 -31.44
N LEU A 122 15.76 -14.34 -31.84
CA LEU A 122 14.94 -15.14 -30.95
C LEU A 122 15.76 -15.75 -29.79
N GLY A 123 16.95 -16.27 -30.08
CA GLY A 123 17.88 -16.78 -29.07
C GLY A 123 18.36 -15.70 -28.11
N ALA A 124 18.68 -14.51 -28.62
CA ALA A 124 19.07 -13.38 -27.78
C ALA A 124 17.94 -12.97 -26.82
N ILE A 125 16.69 -12.90 -27.28
CA ILE A 125 15.52 -12.59 -26.44
C ILE A 125 15.36 -13.64 -25.34
N ILE A 126 15.42 -14.93 -25.69
CA ILE A 126 15.28 -16.03 -24.72
C ILE A 126 16.38 -15.98 -23.66
N LEU A 127 17.64 -15.75 -24.05
CA LEU A 127 18.75 -15.64 -23.12
C LEU A 127 18.62 -14.43 -22.20
N LEU A 128 18.20 -13.29 -22.75
CA LEU A 128 17.96 -12.07 -21.98
C LEU A 128 16.87 -12.32 -20.91
N VAL A 129 15.75 -12.93 -21.28
CA VAL A 129 14.69 -13.28 -20.33
C VAL A 129 15.17 -14.30 -19.29
N SER A 130 15.94 -15.31 -19.70
CA SER A 130 16.43 -16.38 -18.83
C SER A 130 17.43 -15.89 -17.78
N VAL A 131 18.51 -15.22 -18.22
CA VAL A 131 19.58 -14.71 -17.34
C VAL A 131 19.02 -13.73 -16.33
N PHE A 132 18.12 -12.86 -16.77
CA PHE A 132 17.51 -11.91 -15.87
C PHE A 132 16.54 -12.57 -14.88
N ARG A 133 15.74 -13.56 -15.29
CA ARG A 133 14.90 -14.33 -14.36
C ARG A 133 15.74 -15.03 -13.29
N GLU A 134 16.86 -15.61 -13.69
CA GLU A 134 17.80 -16.31 -12.81
C GLU A 134 18.47 -15.36 -11.81
N LYS A 135 19.06 -14.25 -12.28
CA LYS A 135 19.64 -13.20 -11.41
C LYS A 135 18.62 -12.66 -10.43
N MET A 136 17.37 -12.53 -10.87
CA MET A 136 16.30 -12.02 -10.03
C MET A 136 15.91 -12.98 -8.91
N PHE A 137 15.84 -14.28 -9.22
CA PHE A 137 15.56 -15.35 -8.27
C PHE A 137 16.70 -15.55 -7.27
N ALA A 138 17.95 -15.50 -7.75
CA ALA A 138 19.15 -15.62 -6.91
C ALA A 138 19.21 -14.54 -5.82
N LEU A 139 18.99 -13.28 -6.18
CA LEU A 139 18.91 -12.16 -5.22
C LEU A 139 17.78 -12.30 -4.19
N LYS A 140 16.72 -13.05 -4.51
CA LYS A 140 15.61 -13.29 -3.58
C LYS A 140 15.94 -14.40 -2.58
N HIS A 141 16.74 -15.39 -2.95
CA HIS A 141 17.08 -16.53 -2.09
C HIS A 141 18.25 -16.27 -1.14
N GLU A 142 19.19 -15.37 -1.46
CA GLU A 142 20.27 -15.02 -0.53
C GLU A 142 19.76 -14.35 0.75
N ARG A 143 18.68 -13.55 0.67
CA ARG A 143 18.12 -12.82 1.82
C ARG A 143 17.36 -13.69 2.85
N TYR A 144 16.97 -14.91 2.51
CA TYR A 144 16.29 -15.81 3.46
C TYR A 144 17.24 -16.75 4.20
N ARG A 145 18.52 -16.78 3.80
CA ARG A 145 19.52 -17.67 4.42
C ARG A 145 20.09 -17.14 5.74
N GLU A 146 19.74 -15.90 6.12
CA GLU A 146 20.18 -15.27 7.37
C GLU A 146 19.18 -15.44 8.54
N VAL A 147 17.99 -16.02 8.31
CA VAL A 147 16.92 -16.08 9.32
C VAL A 147 16.80 -17.46 10.01
N ASP A 148 17.50 -18.49 9.53
CA ASP A 148 17.60 -19.78 10.25
C ASP A 148 18.87 -19.81 11.12
N ARG A 149 18.76 -19.29 12.35
CA ARG A 149 19.58 -19.67 13.50
C ARG A 149 18.80 -19.56 14.80
#